data_AF-A0A6G9KBB7-F1
#
_entry.id   AF-A0A6G9KBB7-F1
#
_cell.length_a   1.000
_cell.length_b   1.000
_cell.length_c   1.000
_cell.angle_alpha   90.00
_cell.angle_beta   90.00
_cell.angle_gamma   90.00
#
_symmetry.space_group_name_H-M   'P 1'
#
loop_
_entity.id
_entity.type
_entity.pdbx_description
1 polymer ?
#
loop_
_entity_poly.entity_id
_entity_poly.type
_entity_poly.pdbx_seq_one_letter_code
_entity_poly.pdbx_strand_id
1 'polypeptide(L)'
;VSKCENSYGCVPKKNRSIYHHSIRKYSTSKVSSNYSVGPYLAGLIEGDGYIGVQNPDSKTNVIYRPKILIAFNINDKPLAEKLSAELEVGKVINREKAGHVILQILAKEEVLKIIHLINGYMRTPKIEALHRAICWINEKDSTTIPCLGLDLSSLDSNSWLAGFTDADGNFAITVYDRKKKLKIIKLKEYVFFLRCTPNFLI
;
A
#
# COMPACT_ATOMS: atom_id res chain seq x y z
N VAL A 1 -51.77 -46.34 22.38
CA VAL A 1 -52.10 -45.92 21.00
C VAL A 1 -50.95 -45.04 20.54
N SER A 2 -50.11 -45.31 19.54
CA SER A 2 -49.90 -46.41 18.58
C SER A 2 -48.55 -46.10 17.91
N LYS A 3 -47.77 -47.12 17.56
CA LYS A 3 -46.54 -47.04 16.74
C LYS A 3 -46.87 -46.47 15.35
N CYS A 4 -45.88 -45.87 14.67
CA CYS A 4 -45.32 -46.35 13.39
C CYS A 4 -44.30 -45.38 12.75
N GLU A 5 -43.39 -45.98 11.98
CA GLU A 5 -42.16 -45.51 11.35
C GLU A 5 -42.38 -44.60 10.12
N ASN A 6 -41.39 -43.80 9.71
CA ASN A 6 -40.55 -44.07 8.51
C ASN A 6 -39.73 -42.89 7.95
N SER A 7 -38.50 -43.25 7.57
CA SER A 7 -37.70 -42.84 6.39
C SER A 7 -37.58 -41.35 6.00
N TYR A 8 -36.38 -40.79 6.19
CA TYR A 8 -35.91 -39.67 5.36
C TYR A 8 -35.35 -40.21 4.04
N GLY A 9 -36.20 -40.23 3.01
CA GLY A 9 -35.79 -40.50 1.64
C GLY A 9 -35.06 -39.31 1.01
N CYS A 10 -33.98 -39.59 0.28
CA CYS A 10 -33.33 -38.64 -0.61
C CYS A 10 -34.23 -38.36 -1.82
N VAL A 11 -34.58 -37.10 -2.08
CA VAL A 11 -35.25 -36.67 -3.32
C VAL A 11 -34.26 -35.90 -4.22
N PRO A 12 -34.23 -36.13 -5.55
CA PRO A 12 -33.18 -35.66 -6.44
C PRO A 12 -33.32 -34.18 -6.81
N LYS A 13 -32.18 -33.55 -7.12
CA LYS A 13 -32.05 -32.18 -7.66
C LYS A 13 -32.86 -31.98 -8.94
N LYS A 14 -33.53 -30.82 -9.05
CA LYS A 14 -33.44 -29.89 -10.20
C LYS A 14 -34.21 -28.60 -9.93
N ASN A 15 -33.48 -27.49 -9.81
CA ASN A 15 -33.75 -26.22 -10.50
C ASN A 15 -32.57 -25.30 -10.23
N ARG A 16 -31.62 -25.26 -11.17
CA ARG A 16 -30.62 -24.20 -11.24
C ARG A 16 -31.37 -22.93 -11.64
N SER A 17 -31.67 -22.06 -10.68
CA SER A 17 -32.00 -20.68 -11.01
C SER A 17 -30.77 -20.06 -11.69
N ILE A 18 -30.92 -19.69 -12.96
CA ILE A 18 -29.92 -18.93 -13.69
C ILE A 18 -29.92 -17.53 -13.06
N TYR A 19 -29.02 -17.31 -12.09
CA TYR A 19 -28.72 -15.96 -11.66
C TYR A 19 -28.00 -15.29 -12.81
N HIS A 20 -28.71 -14.43 -13.55
CA HIS A 20 -28.08 -13.47 -14.44
C HIS A 20 -27.23 -12.55 -13.57
N HIS A 21 -25.94 -12.84 -13.46
CA HIS A 21 -24.98 -11.92 -12.89
C HIS A 21 -24.86 -10.74 -13.86
N SER A 22 -25.60 -9.66 -13.59
CA SER A 22 -25.40 -8.40 -14.29
C SER A 22 -24.00 -7.91 -13.92
N ILE A 23 -23.01 -8.24 -14.76
CA ILE A 23 -21.70 -7.60 -14.71
C ILE A 23 -21.98 -6.11 -14.95
N ARG A 24 -21.89 -5.30 -13.88
CA ARG A 24 -21.84 -3.84 -14.01
C ARG A 24 -20.60 -3.54 -14.83
N LYS A 25 -20.78 -3.34 -16.14
CA LYS A 25 -19.77 -2.73 -17.00
C LYS A 25 -19.61 -1.31 -16.48
N TYR A 26 -18.55 -1.06 -15.72
CA TYR A 26 -18.12 0.30 -15.45
C TYR A 26 -17.82 0.94 -16.79
N SER A 27 -18.63 1.91 -17.18
CA SER A 27 -18.30 2.80 -18.29
C SER A 27 -16.97 3.46 -17.96
N THR A 28 -15.95 3.21 -18.78
CA THR A 28 -14.71 3.97 -18.77
C THR A 28 -15.00 5.36 -19.33
N SER A 29 -15.74 6.17 -18.56
CA SER A 29 -15.72 7.61 -18.74
C SER A 29 -14.25 8.03 -18.61
N LYS A 30 -13.75 8.75 -19.60
CA LYS A 30 -12.40 9.32 -19.65
C LYS A 30 -12.22 10.19 -18.40
N VAL A 31 -11.73 9.60 -17.31
CA VAL A 31 -11.51 10.30 -16.05
C VAL A 31 -10.39 11.31 -16.30
N SER A 32 -10.68 12.59 -16.06
CA SER A 32 -9.70 13.66 -16.10
C SER A 32 -8.54 13.30 -15.17
N SER A 33 -7.35 13.20 -15.76
CA SER A 33 -6.09 12.71 -15.18
C SER A 33 -5.49 13.66 -14.14
N ASN A 34 -6.17 13.83 -13.01
CA ASN A 34 -5.63 14.45 -11.80
C ASN A 34 -5.54 13.42 -10.66
N TYR A 35 -5.13 12.18 -10.98
CA TYR A 35 -4.79 11.23 -9.93
C TYR A 35 -3.48 11.66 -9.30
N SER A 36 -3.55 12.27 -8.12
CA SER A 36 -2.36 12.52 -7.32
C SER A 36 -1.75 11.18 -6.92
N VAL A 37 -0.46 11.00 -7.16
CA VAL A 37 0.34 9.88 -6.64
C VAL A 37 0.56 10.00 -5.13
N GLY A 38 0.27 11.17 -4.54
CA GLY A 38 0.44 11.48 -3.12
C GLY A 38 -0.20 10.47 -2.16
N PRO A 39 -1.50 10.17 -2.25
CA PRO A 39 -2.15 9.19 -1.38
C PRO A 39 -1.53 7.80 -1.49
N TYR A 40 -1.30 7.31 -2.72
CA TYR A 40 -0.61 6.03 -2.94
C TYR A 40 0.77 6.01 -2.26
N LEU A 41 1.56 7.05 -2.46
CA LEU A 41 2.89 7.14 -1.88
C LEU A 41 2.86 7.24 -0.35
N ALA A 42 1.87 7.94 0.21
CA ALA A 42 1.65 8.01 1.66
C ALA A 42 1.37 6.60 2.22
N GLY A 43 0.45 5.85 1.61
CA GLY A 43 0.16 4.47 2.02
C GLY A 43 1.39 3.56 1.95
N LEU A 44 2.15 3.63 0.85
CA LEU A 44 3.37 2.84 0.65
C LEU A 44 4.46 3.18 1.68
N ILE A 45 4.67 4.47 1.97
CA ILE A 45 5.62 4.92 2.99
C ILE A 45 5.15 4.53 4.40
N GLU A 46 3.84 4.53 4.66
CA GLU A 46 3.30 4.13 5.95
C GLU A 46 3.50 2.64 6.25
N GLY A 47 3.36 1.77 5.25
CA GLY A 47 3.74 0.36 5.36
C GLY A 47 5.26 0.17 5.47
N ASP A 48 5.97 0.26 4.34
CA ASP A 48 7.38 -0.17 4.22
C ASP A 48 8.41 0.98 4.25
N GLY A 49 7.94 2.22 4.36
CA GLY A 49 8.80 3.39 4.39
C GLY A 49 9.49 3.66 5.73
N TYR A 50 10.47 4.53 5.72
CA TYR A 50 11.13 5.09 6.90
C TYR A 50 11.48 6.55 6.64
N ILE A 51 10.96 7.44 7.49
CA ILE A 51 11.30 8.86 7.49
C ILE A 51 12.30 9.08 8.62
N GLY A 52 13.58 9.19 8.25
CA GLY A 52 14.68 9.40 9.18
C GLY A 52 14.88 10.89 9.44
N VAL A 53 14.71 11.31 10.68
CA VAL A 53 14.96 12.69 11.14
C VAL A 53 15.93 12.62 12.31
N GLN A 54 16.88 13.55 12.37
CA GLN A 54 17.78 13.64 13.49
C GLN A 54 17.01 13.90 14.79
N ASN A 55 17.35 13.15 15.83
CA ASN A 55 16.81 13.40 17.17
C ASN A 55 17.37 14.75 17.68
N PRO A 56 16.51 15.71 18.09
CA PRO A 56 16.95 16.96 18.71
C PRO A 56 17.89 16.75 19.91
N ASP A 57 17.69 15.68 20.68
CA ASP A 57 18.48 15.35 21.87
C ASP A 57 19.80 14.63 21.55
N SER A 58 20.14 14.49 20.26
CA SER A 58 21.34 13.81 19.84
C SER A 58 22.58 14.60 20.23
N LYS A 59 23.47 13.99 21.01
CA LYS A 59 24.78 14.56 21.39
C LYS A 59 25.82 14.55 20.26
N THR A 60 25.43 14.18 19.04
CA THR A 60 26.36 14.08 17.91
C THR A 60 26.55 15.45 17.25
N ASN A 61 27.80 15.84 16.99
CA ASN A 61 28.12 17.07 16.25
C ASN A 61 27.77 17.01 14.74
N VAL A 62 27.31 15.85 14.25
CA VAL A 62 26.96 15.66 12.84
C VAL A 62 25.47 15.94 12.66
N ILE A 63 25.15 17.03 11.97
CA ILE A 63 23.78 17.35 11.58
C ILE A 63 23.48 16.66 10.25
N TYR A 64 22.43 15.84 10.20
CA TYR A 64 21.97 15.25 8.95
C TYR A 64 20.53 15.66 8.64
N ARG A 65 20.30 15.93 7.35
CA ARG A 65 18.98 16.27 6.82
C ARG A 65 18.02 15.08 6.90
N PRO A 66 16.70 15.35 6.95
CA PRO A 66 15.71 14.29 6.83
C PRO A 66 15.93 13.47 5.57
N LYS A 67 15.66 12.16 5.67
CA LYS A 67 15.78 11.20 4.58
C LYS A 67 14.58 10.28 4.54
N ILE A 68 14.24 9.80 3.34
CA ILE A 68 13.15 8.84 3.15
C ILE A 68 13.74 7.59 2.50
N LEU A 69 13.49 6.44 3.13
CA LEU A 69 13.85 5.14 2.61
C LEU A 69 12.58 4.32 2.43
N ILE A 70 12.46 3.57 1.35
CA ILE A 70 11.38 2.60 1.16
C ILE A 70 12.02 1.27 0.81
N ALA A 71 11.76 0.24 1.62
CA ALA A 71 12.22 -1.11 1.35
C ALA A 71 11.22 -1.80 0.41
N PHE A 72 11.74 -2.56 -0.55
CA PHE A 72 10.93 -3.40 -1.44
C PHE A 72 11.53 -4.80 -1.45
N ASN A 73 10.68 -5.81 -1.59
CA ASN A 73 11.15 -7.15 -1.93
C ASN A 73 11.97 -7.10 -3.22
N ILE A 74 12.98 -7.96 -3.36
CA ILE A 74 13.79 -8.03 -4.59
C ILE A 74 12.93 -8.27 -5.85
N ASN A 75 11.82 -8.99 -5.72
CA ASN A 75 10.87 -9.23 -6.81
C ASN A 75 10.13 -7.96 -7.24
N ASP A 76 10.04 -6.96 -6.36
CA ASP A 76 9.36 -5.69 -6.59
C ASP A 76 10.33 -4.56 -6.96
N LYS A 77 11.58 -4.90 -7.28
CA LYS A 77 12.57 -3.97 -7.81
C LYS A 77 12.04 -3.14 -9.00
N PRO A 78 11.29 -3.69 -9.98
CA PRO A 78 10.73 -2.88 -11.07
C PRO A 78 9.80 -1.77 -10.60
N LEU A 79 9.09 -1.96 -9.48
CA LEU A 79 8.26 -0.91 -8.89
C LEU A 79 9.13 0.20 -8.30
N ALA A 80 10.19 -0.16 -7.56
CA ALA A 80 11.12 0.81 -6.99
C ALA A 80 11.78 1.67 -8.08
N GLU A 81 12.21 1.04 -9.19
CA GLU A 81 12.79 1.72 -10.35
C GLU A 81 11.76 2.63 -11.03
N LYS A 82 10.52 2.15 -11.21
CA LYS A 82 9.45 2.94 -11.79
C LYS A 82 9.11 4.16 -10.93
N LEU A 83 8.97 4.00 -9.62
CA LEU A 83 8.69 5.12 -8.70
C LEU A 83 9.82 6.16 -8.73
N SER A 84 11.08 5.71 -8.72
CA SER A 84 12.24 6.59 -8.81
C SER A 84 12.26 7.39 -10.12
N ALA A 85 11.95 6.74 -11.25
CA ALA A 85 11.93 7.38 -12.57
C ALA A 85 10.75 8.35 -12.74
N GLU A 86 9.52 7.94 -12.41
CA GLU A 86 8.30 8.74 -12.59
C GLU A 86 8.28 9.96 -11.66
N LEU A 87 8.79 9.80 -10.44
CA LEU A 87 8.88 10.89 -9.47
C LEU A 87 10.17 11.69 -9.61
N GLU A 88 11.14 11.25 -10.42
CA GLU A 88 12.49 11.83 -10.52
C GLU A 88 13.13 12.04 -9.14
N VAL A 89 13.08 11.01 -8.29
CA VAL A 89 13.63 11.06 -6.92
C VAL A 89 14.45 9.83 -6.58
N GLY A 90 15.43 10.02 -5.71
CA GLY A 90 16.15 8.97 -5.03
C GLY A 90 16.98 8.08 -5.95
N LYS A 91 17.56 7.05 -5.35
CA LYS A 91 18.31 6.01 -6.05
C LYS A 91 17.91 4.64 -5.52
N VAL A 92 17.71 3.68 -6.41
CA VAL A 92 17.42 2.29 -6.04
C VAL A 92 18.75 1.58 -5.73
N ILE A 93 18.90 1.11 -4.49
CA ILE A 93 20.08 0.40 -4.01
C ILE A 93 19.74 -1.08 -3.89
N ASN A 94 20.41 -1.91 -4.68
CA ASN A 94 20.24 -3.35 -4.61
C ASN A 94 20.97 -3.94 -3.40
N ARG A 95 20.24 -4.72 -2.60
CA ARG A 95 20.78 -5.53 -1.50
C ARG A 95 20.44 -7.00 -1.75
N GLU A 96 20.86 -7.52 -2.89
CA GLU A 96 20.51 -8.87 -3.38
C GLU A 96 20.77 -9.97 -2.34
N LYS A 97 21.91 -9.91 -1.65
CA LYS A 97 22.26 -10.85 -0.58
C LYS A 97 21.26 -10.87 0.59
N ALA A 98 20.52 -9.78 0.78
CA ALA A 98 19.51 -9.62 1.82
C ALA A 98 18.07 -9.69 1.27
N GLY A 99 17.88 -10.05 0.00
CA GLY A 99 16.56 -10.30 -0.59
C GLY A 99 15.68 -9.06 -0.80
N HIS A 100 16.24 -7.85 -0.74
CA HIS A 100 15.48 -6.61 -0.87
C HIS A 100 16.23 -5.55 -1.68
N VAL A 101 15.51 -4.51 -2.09
CA VAL A 101 16.08 -3.26 -2.62
C VAL A 101 15.57 -2.09 -1.79
N ILE A 102 16.30 -0.98 -1.79
CA ILE A 102 15.91 0.23 -1.06
C ILE A 102 15.85 1.39 -2.05
N LEU A 103 14.68 2.03 -2.18
CA LEU A 103 14.60 3.35 -2.77
C LEU A 103 15.05 4.37 -1.73
N GLN A 104 16.23 4.95 -1.94
CA GLN A 104 16.87 5.87 -1.03
C GLN A 104 16.76 7.30 -1.55
N ILE A 105 16.03 8.16 -0.83
CA ILE A 105 15.80 9.57 -1.15
C ILE A 105 16.50 10.42 -0.10
N LEU A 106 17.59 11.08 -0.50
CA LEU A 106 18.47 11.84 0.40
C LEU A 106 18.61 13.33 0.01
N ALA A 107 18.42 13.67 -1.26
CA ALA A 107 18.60 15.05 -1.70
C ALA A 107 17.49 15.93 -1.13
N LYS A 108 17.84 17.15 -0.71
CA LYS A 108 16.91 18.10 -0.08
C LYS A 108 15.64 18.30 -0.93
N GLU A 109 15.82 18.63 -2.21
CA GLU A 109 14.72 18.92 -3.12
C GLU A 109 13.81 17.70 -3.35
N GLU A 110 14.39 16.51 -3.42
CA GLU A 110 13.64 15.27 -3.57
C GLU A 110 12.84 14.93 -2.30
N VAL A 111 13.44 15.08 -1.12
CA VAL A 111 12.73 14.87 0.16
C VAL A 111 11.60 15.88 0.31
N LEU A 112 11.83 17.14 -0.03
CA LEU A 112 10.80 18.19 -0.05
C LEU A 112 9.66 17.84 -1.00
N LYS A 113 9.97 17.38 -2.21
CA LYS A 113 8.97 16.94 -3.20
C LYS A 113 8.06 15.86 -2.61
N ILE A 114 8.65 14.86 -1.95
CA ILE A 114 7.88 13.76 -1.33
C ILE A 114 7.04 14.25 -0.15
N ILE A 115 7.60 15.11 0.72
CA ILE A 115 6.85 15.70 1.84
C ILE A 115 5.61 16.42 1.33
N HIS A 116 5.73 17.27 0.29
CA HIS A 116 4.58 17.97 -0.27
C HIS A 116 3.54 17.02 -0.89
N LEU A 117 3.98 15.93 -1.51
CA LEU A 117 3.09 14.94 -2.10
C LEU A 117 2.26 14.20 -1.06
N ILE A 118 2.84 13.84 0.10
CA ILE A 118 2.19 12.99 1.11
C ILE A 118 1.53 13.78 2.25
N ASN A 119 1.86 15.06 2.41
CA ASN A 119 1.32 15.91 3.47
C ASN A 119 -0.21 16.02 3.35
N GLY A 120 -0.92 15.63 4.41
CA GLY A 120 -2.38 15.57 4.42
C GLY A 120 -2.99 14.26 3.89
N TYR A 121 -2.18 13.25 3.53
CA TYR A 121 -2.65 11.92 3.11
C TYR A 121 -2.24 10.78 4.04
N MET A 122 -1.48 11.05 5.10
CA MET A 122 -1.08 10.04 6.09
C MET A 122 -2.27 9.63 6.95
N ARG A 123 -2.41 8.34 7.28
CA ARG A 123 -3.55 7.80 8.06
C ARG A 123 -3.15 7.03 9.32
N THR A 124 -1.86 6.82 9.56
CA THR A 124 -1.32 6.08 10.70
C THR A 124 -0.52 6.98 11.65
N PRO A 125 -0.18 6.50 12.86
CA PRO A 125 0.71 7.23 13.78
C PRO A 125 2.09 7.59 13.21
N LYS A 126 2.50 7.01 12.06
CA LYS A 126 3.76 7.33 11.38
C LYS A 126 3.83 8.77 10.86
N ILE A 127 2.69 9.48 10.83
CA ILE A 127 2.64 10.94 10.58
C ILE A 127 3.55 11.74 11.53
N GLU A 128 3.81 11.23 12.74
CA GLU A 128 4.74 11.85 13.69
C GLU A 128 6.13 12.06 13.08
N ALA A 129 6.64 11.09 12.33
CA ALA A 129 7.94 11.18 11.69
C ALA A 129 7.96 12.20 10.54
N LEU A 130 6.83 12.32 9.82
CA LEU A 130 6.65 13.35 8.78
C LEU A 130 6.64 14.74 9.42
N HIS A 131 5.89 14.94 10.50
CA HIS A 131 5.83 16.22 11.21
C HIS A 131 7.20 16.61 11.79
N ARG A 132 7.95 15.67 12.37
CA ARG A 132 9.34 15.93 12.78
C ARG A 132 10.22 16.39 11.60
N ALA A 133 10.07 15.77 10.43
CA ALA A 133 10.83 16.15 9.24
C ALA A 133 10.47 17.58 8.78
N ILE A 134 9.18 17.90 8.76
CA ILE A 134 8.67 19.24 8.42
C ILE A 134 9.19 20.29 9.41
N CYS A 135 9.10 20.04 10.72
CA CYS A 135 9.59 20.95 11.75
C CYS A 135 11.10 21.21 11.59
N TRP A 136 11.89 20.15 11.38
CA TRP A 136 13.33 20.27 11.17
C TRP A 136 13.64 21.14 9.93
N ILE A 137 12.91 20.94 8.83
CA ILE A 137 13.11 21.69 7.58
C ILE A 137 12.70 23.15 7.75
N ASN A 138 11.57 23.42 8.39
CA ASN A 138 11.12 24.78 8.66
C ASN A 138 12.14 25.54 9.52
N GLU A 139 12.70 24.89 10.55
CA GLU A 139 13.72 25.48 11.42
C GLU A 139 15.04 25.76 10.67
N LYS A 140 15.55 24.80 9.88
CA LYS A 140 16.87 24.91 9.25
C LYS A 140 16.88 25.66 7.92
N ASP A 141 15.81 25.56 7.14
CA ASP A 141 15.71 26.17 5.81
C ASP A 141 14.83 27.44 5.81
N SER A 142 14.34 27.89 6.97
CA SER A 142 13.46 29.08 7.10
C SER A 142 12.22 29.01 6.18
N THR A 143 11.63 27.82 6.08
CA THR A 143 10.42 27.57 5.28
C THR A 143 9.18 27.52 6.17
N THR A 144 7.99 27.51 5.56
CA THR A 144 6.70 27.52 6.29
C THR A 144 5.77 26.43 5.77
N ILE A 145 6.24 25.19 5.78
CA ILE A 145 5.43 24.02 5.40
C ILE A 145 4.47 23.71 6.56
N PRO A 146 3.14 23.69 6.34
CA PRO A 146 2.18 23.37 7.38
C PRO A 146 2.18 21.87 7.70
N CYS A 147 2.06 21.51 8.97
CA CYS A 147 1.82 20.13 9.39
C CYS A 147 0.32 19.82 9.25
N LEU A 148 -0.09 19.21 8.14
CA LEU A 148 -1.48 18.79 7.96
C LEU A 148 -1.78 17.56 8.83
N GLY A 149 -3.04 17.43 9.24
CA GLY A 149 -3.50 16.31 10.07
C GLY A 149 -3.62 14.99 9.31
N LEU A 150 -4.10 13.97 10.02
CA LEU A 150 -4.43 12.67 9.43
C LEU A 150 -5.55 12.80 8.39
N ASP A 151 -5.47 12.03 7.32
CA ASP A 151 -6.53 11.89 6.33
C ASP A 151 -7.64 10.96 6.85
N LEU A 152 -8.82 11.55 7.10
CA LEU A 152 -10.01 10.86 7.59
C LEU A 152 -11.05 10.58 6.50
N SER A 153 -10.72 10.83 5.23
CA SER A 153 -11.61 10.53 4.11
C SER A 153 -11.85 9.03 3.96
N SER A 154 -12.98 8.65 3.34
CA SER A 154 -13.33 7.24 3.10
C SER A 154 -12.20 6.49 2.39
N LEU A 155 -12.02 5.20 2.68
CA LEU A 155 -10.93 4.39 2.11
C LEU A 155 -10.99 4.23 0.59
N ASP A 156 -12.17 4.38 -0.01
CA ASP A 156 -12.42 4.32 -1.44
C ASP A 156 -12.28 5.67 -2.16
N SER A 157 -12.03 6.75 -1.41
CA SER A 157 -11.97 8.10 -1.96
C SER A 157 -10.64 8.43 -2.65
N ASN A 158 -9.57 7.70 -2.33
CA ASN A 158 -8.24 7.93 -2.90
C ASN A 158 -7.40 6.63 -2.95
N SER A 159 -6.16 6.75 -3.44
CA SER A 159 -5.25 5.63 -3.68
C SER A 159 -4.42 5.20 -2.47
N TRP A 160 -4.67 5.74 -1.27
CA TRP A 160 -3.91 5.41 -0.05
C TRP A 160 -3.93 3.92 0.27
N LEU A 161 -5.11 3.29 0.23
CA LEU A 161 -5.26 1.88 0.55
C LEU A 161 -4.48 0.99 -0.42
N ALA A 162 -4.38 1.38 -1.69
CA ALA A 162 -3.61 0.64 -2.68
C ALA A 162 -2.11 0.65 -2.33
N GLY A 163 -1.55 1.81 -1.99
CA GLY A 163 -0.15 1.91 -1.58
C GLY A 163 0.15 1.17 -0.28
N PHE A 164 -0.74 1.26 0.70
CA PHE A 164 -0.60 0.53 1.96
C PHE A 164 -0.67 -0.99 1.76
N THR A 165 -1.56 -1.45 0.87
CA THR A 165 -1.68 -2.88 0.52
C THR A 165 -0.47 -3.39 -0.27
N ASP A 166 0.13 -2.57 -1.14
CA ASP A 166 1.34 -2.96 -1.86
C ASP A 166 2.55 -3.14 -0.91
N ALA A 167 2.54 -2.47 0.26
CA ALA A 167 3.55 -2.66 1.31
C ALA A 167 3.22 -3.86 2.22
N ASP A 168 2.07 -3.84 2.90
CA ASP A 168 1.77 -4.76 4.01
C ASP A 168 0.55 -5.67 3.74
N GLY A 169 0.10 -5.75 2.48
CA GLY A 169 -1.04 -6.57 2.06
C GLY A 169 -0.67 -8.03 1.79
N ASN A 170 -1.57 -8.95 2.17
CA ASN A 170 -1.44 -10.37 1.85
C ASN A 170 -2.76 -10.95 1.31
N PHE A 171 -2.70 -11.63 0.15
CA PHE A 171 -3.83 -12.34 -0.43
C PHE A 171 -3.53 -13.83 -0.55
N ALA A 172 -4.20 -14.66 0.24
CA ALA A 172 -4.02 -16.11 0.22
C ALA A 172 -5.33 -16.85 -0.04
N ILE A 173 -5.28 -17.89 -0.88
CA ILE A 173 -6.42 -18.79 -1.11
C ILE A 173 -6.09 -20.14 -0.49
N THR A 174 -6.89 -20.54 0.50
CA THR A 174 -6.77 -21.83 1.19
C THR A 174 -7.90 -22.76 0.78
N VAL A 175 -7.56 -23.94 0.26
CA VAL A 175 -8.53 -24.98 -0.14
C VAL A 175 -8.47 -26.15 0.84
N TYR A 176 -9.63 -26.49 1.44
CA TYR A 176 -9.77 -27.57 2.41
C TYR A 176 -10.59 -28.74 1.83
N ASP A 177 -10.17 -29.99 2.10
CA ASP A 177 -10.99 -31.19 1.82
C ASP A 177 -11.86 -31.49 3.04
N ARG A 178 -13.18 -31.32 2.89
CA ARG A 178 -14.13 -31.65 3.97
C ARG A 178 -14.20 -33.14 4.29
N LYS A 179 -13.80 -34.04 3.38
CA LYS A 179 -13.93 -35.50 3.56
C LYS A 179 -12.73 -36.14 4.27
N LYS A 180 -11.57 -35.48 4.31
CA LYS A 180 -10.31 -36.02 4.89
C LYS A 180 -9.90 -35.38 6.22
N LYS A 181 -10.84 -35.15 7.16
CA LYS A 181 -10.58 -34.60 8.50
C LYS A 181 -9.56 -33.43 8.49
N LEU A 182 -9.95 -32.28 7.93
CA LEU A 182 -9.25 -31.00 8.11
C LEU A 182 -7.75 -30.96 7.70
N LYS A 183 -7.31 -31.81 6.76
CA LYS A 183 -5.99 -31.61 6.14
C LYS A 183 -6.05 -30.47 5.10
N ILE A 184 -5.23 -29.43 5.31
CA ILE A 184 -4.94 -28.41 4.29
C ILE A 184 -4.36 -29.13 3.07
N ILE A 185 -5.01 -29.00 1.91
CA ILE A 185 -4.55 -29.69 0.69
C ILE A 185 -3.53 -28.81 -0.07
N LYS A 186 -3.72 -27.48 -0.04
CA LYS A 186 -2.85 -26.53 -0.71
C LYS A 186 -3.10 -25.11 -0.18
N LEU A 187 -2.02 -24.44 0.22
CA LEU A 187 -1.97 -22.99 0.33
C LEU A 187 -1.36 -22.48 -0.97
N LYS A 188 -2.02 -21.51 -1.62
CA LYS A 188 -1.38 -20.67 -2.63
C LYS A 188 -1.44 -19.24 -2.13
N GLU A 189 -0.28 -18.74 -1.77
CA GLU A 189 -0.07 -17.33 -1.48
C GLU A 189 0.13 -16.61 -2.80
N TYR A 190 -0.62 -15.53 -3.00
CA TYR A 190 -0.46 -14.65 -4.13
C TYR A 190 -0.18 -13.24 -3.59
N VAL A 191 1.00 -12.71 -3.88
CA VAL A 191 1.22 -11.27 -3.79
C VAL A 191 0.55 -10.67 -5.02
N PHE A 192 -0.69 -10.21 -4.86
CA PHE A 192 -1.41 -9.47 -5.89
C PHE A 192 -1.17 -7.98 -5.67
N PHE A 193 -0.51 -7.33 -6.63
CA PHE A 193 -0.59 -5.89 -6.77
C PHE A 193 -2.04 -5.52 -7.08
N LEU A 194 -2.69 -4.75 -6.21
CA LEU A 194 -3.96 -4.10 -6.54
C LEU A 194 -3.66 -2.99 -7.54
N ARG A 195 -3.48 -3.36 -8.81
CA ARG A 195 -3.47 -2.41 -9.92
C ARG A 195 -4.86 -1.80 -10.03
N CYS A 196 -5.10 -0.69 -9.34
CA CYS A 196 -6.06 0.30 -9.81
C CYS A 196 -5.48 0.90 -11.09
N THR A 197 -5.80 0.31 -12.25
CA THR A 197 -5.70 1.01 -13.53
C THR A 197 -7.11 1.40 -13.95
N PRO A 198 -7.26 2.62 -14.46
CA PRO A 198 -7.25 2.72 -15.91
C PRO A 198 -6.16 3.69 -16.37
N ASN A 199 -5.26 3.17 -17.23
CA ASN A 199 -4.29 3.90 -18.05
C ASN A 199 -3.04 4.46 -17.34
N PHE A 200 -2.03 3.61 -17.18
CA PHE A 200 -0.62 4.01 -17.32
C PHE A 200 -0.06 3.25 -18.52
N LEU A 201 -0.18 3.87 -19.70
CA LEU A 201 0.42 3.46 -20.96
C LEU A 201 1.08 4.71 -21.54
N ILE A 202 2.38 4.62 -21.80
CA ILE A 202 2.97 5.32 -22.95
C ILE A 202 2.71 4.43 -24.15
#